data_AF-A0A179HG20-F1
#
_entry.id   AF-A0A179HG20-F1
#
_cell.length_a   1.000
_cell.length_b   1.000
_cell.length_c   1.000
_cell.angle_alpha   90.00
_cell.angle_beta   90.00
_cell.angle_gamma   90.00
#
_symmetry.space_group_name_H-M   'P 1'
#
loop_
_entity.id
_entity.type
_entity.pdbx_description
1 polymer ?
#
loop_
_entity_poly.entity_id
_entity_poly.type
_entity_poly.pdbx_seq_one_letter_code
_entity_poly.pdbx_strand_id
1 'polypeptide(L)'
;MVASYELYDDEAWGRGEAIFDALRGTIFNQDLYYEIARFVTKHRKGGRPTKFHPPKLGGFNFHYRIEYSDGDSAIIRFPLPGYFQIAEEKLRAEVAAMRYIADHTTIPVPFVLHYGMTDESPGRLGPFIIMEYIDNAGDMVDVLRAAGHTPGEKPVLDPDIDEEKLEHIYGQIPISCFNWPHAICRPLSFNMAQLGEVGGTPFFEFPDTSKTFSTSSEYYSALADMHLQQLSYQRNQAVKSADDCRKKYIARQCFRKAAANHRMASPDTDAGPFKLWCDDFRPANILVDAAHQIVGVIDWEFTYAAPAEFAYSPPWWLLLIMPEEWPEGLDDWAAKYEPRLKTFLRAMEAKEREFIQQGRLDESQVLSTRMRRSWETDDFWVAYAARKSWAFDGIFWRTLDRRFFGDDKGGFMERLKLLSPEQAAAMEGFVERKLKEKQECTLIDWYGEEAESMPPSNILDVG
;
A
#
# COMPACT_ATOMS: atom_id res chain seq x y z
N MET A 1 -10.55 -11.11 -22.60
CA MET A 1 -9.29 -11.69 -22.11
C MET A 1 -9.31 -11.52 -20.61
N VAL A 2 -9.28 -12.61 -19.83
CA VAL A 2 -9.16 -12.53 -18.37
C VAL A 2 -7.86 -11.78 -18.06
N ALA A 3 -7.93 -10.74 -17.25
CA ALA A 3 -6.77 -9.92 -16.94
C ALA A 3 -5.68 -10.80 -16.30
N SER A 4 -4.49 -10.81 -16.91
CA SER A 4 -3.35 -11.59 -16.47
C SER A 4 -2.54 -10.77 -15.46
N TYR A 5 -3.07 -10.61 -14.25
CA TYR A 5 -2.29 -10.00 -13.18
C TYR A 5 -1.13 -10.91 -12.79
N GLU A 6 -0.08 -10.29 -12.29
CA GLU A 6 1.06 -11.04 -11.80
C GLU A 6 0.71 -11.73 -10.50
N LEU A 7 1.34 -12.87 -10.25
CA LEU A 7 1.23 -13.56 -8.97
C LEU A 7 2.43 -13.21 -8.11
N TYR A 8 2.25 -13.29 -6.79
CA TYR A 8 3.37 -13.28 -5.86
C TYR A 8 4.27 -14.50 -6.08
N ASP A 9 5.47 -14.45 -5.49
CA ASP A 9 6.31 -15.63 -5.38
C ASP A 9 5.75 -16.52 -4.26
N ASP A 10 5.11 -17.63 -4.63
CA ASP A 10 4.42 -18.51 -3.68
C ASP A 10 5.40 -19.12 -2.65
N GLU A 11 6.66 -19.33 -3.03
CA GLU A 11 7.69 -19.83 -2.12
C GLU A 11 8.08 -18.75 -1.11
N ALA A 12 8.20 -17.50 -1.55
CA ALA A 12 8.50 -16.38 -0.65
C ALA A 12 7.34 -16.15 0.33
N TRP A 13 6.10 -16.24 -0.17
CA TRP A 13 4.89 -16.21 0.66
C TRP A 13 4.90 -17.34 1.71
N GLY A 14 5.10 -18.59 1.27
CA GLY A 14 5.12 -19.77 2.14
C GLY A 14 6.21 -19.71 3.22
N ARG A 15 7.37 -19.12 2.91
CA ARG A 15 8.43 -18.85 3.90
C ARG A 15 7.94 -17.88 4.99
N GLY A 16 7.23 -16.81 4.61
CA GLY A 16 6.60 -15.88 5.56
C GLY A 16 5.58 -16.59 6.46
N GLU A 17 4.72 -17.42 5.86
CA GLU A 17 3.72 -18.21 6.59
C GLU A 17 4.37 -19.17 7.59
N ALA A 18 5.42 -19.88 7.19
CA ALA A 18 6.13 -20.82 8.06
C ALA A 18 6.74 -20.12 9.29
N ILE A 19 7.31 -18.91 9.11
CA ILE A 19 7.84 -18.10 10.22
C ILE A 19 6.71 -17.71 11.18
N PHE A 20 5.57 -17.27 10.64
CA PHE A 20 4.42 -16.92 11.48
C PHE A 20 3.84 -18.13 12.20
N ASP A 21 3.70 -19.28 11.52
CA ASP A 21 3.14 -20.50 12.09
C ASP A 21 3.99 -21.03 13.26
N ALA A 22 5.31 -20.86 13.17
CA ALA A 22 6.22 -21.14 14.30
C ALA A 22 5.95 -20.23 15.51
N LEU A 23 5.59 -18.95 15.29
CA LEU A 23 5.21 -18.03 16.37
C LEU A 23 3.79 -18.29 16.89
N ARG A 24 2.86 -18.75 16.05
CA ARG A 24 1.42 -18.84 16.34
C ARG A 24 1.10 -19.62 17.61
N GLY A 25 1.86 -20.66 17.94
CA GLY A 25 1.68 -21.41 19.19
C GLY A 25 2.02 -20.59 20.45
N THR A 26 2.93 -19.62 20.34
CA THR A 26 3.41 -18.80 21.47
C THR A 26 2.46 -17.66 21.81
N ILE A 27 1.74 -17.09 20.82
CA ILE A 27 0.87 -15.92 21.05
C ILE A 27 -0.34 -16.22 21.93
N PHE A 28 -0.67 -17.51 22.13
CA PHE A 28 -1.72 -17.99 23.04
C PHE A 28 -1.18 -18.49 24.39
N ASN A 29 0.13 -18.37 24.65
CA ASN A 29 0.77 -18.84 25.88
C ASN A 29 0.39 -17.98 27.10
N GLN A 30 -0.18 -18.59 28.13
CA GLN A 30 -0.69 -17.90 29.31
C GLN A 30 0.37 -17.07 30.07
N ASP A 31 1.62 -17.49 30.17
CA ASP A 31 2.66 -16.74 30.88
C ASP A 31 3.03 -15.46 30.12
N LEU A 32 3.13 -15.57 28.78
CA LEU A 32 3.33 -14.43 27.90
C LEU A 32 2.18 -13.41 28.01
N TYR A 33 0.93 -13.86 28.17
CA TYR A 33 -0.20 -12.95 28.44
C TYR A 33 0.03 -12.11 29.69
N TYR A 34 0.44 -12.73 30.79
CA TYR A 34 0.66 -12.00 32.04
C TYR A 34 1.89 -11.09 31.96
N GLU A 35 2.90 -11.44 31.18
CA GLU A 35 4.01 -10.55 30.86
C GLU A 35 3.52 -9.31 30.10
N ILE A 36 2.80 -9.51 29.00
CA ILE A 36 2.24 -8.44 28.17
C ILE A 36 1.30 -7.55 29.00
N ALA A 37 0.43 -8.15 29.80
CA ALA A 37 -0.48 -7.45 30.69
C ALA A 37 0.23 -6.47 31.64
N ARG A 38 1.28 -6.98 32.33
CA ARG A 38 2.10 -6.17 33.24
C ARG A 38 2.85 -5.09 32.47
N PHE A 39 3.36 -5.43 31.30
CA PHE A 39 4.07 -4.51 30.43
C PHE A 39 3.18 -3.34 30.00
N VAL A 40 2.02 -3.60 29.40
CA VAL A 40 1.07 -2.54 28.98
C VAL A 40 0.61 -1.69 30.17
N THR A 41 0.33 -2.32 31.31
CA THR A 41 -0.10 -1.62 32.53
C THR A 41 0.97 -0.67 33.08
N LYS A 42 2.26 -0.92 32.83
CA LYS A 42 3.34 0.02 33.19
C LYS A 42 3.26 1.33 32.39
N HIS A 43 2.77 1.26 31.15
CA HIS A 43 2.74 2.39 30.22
C HIS A 43 1.37 3.11 30.20
N ARG A 44 0.30 2.42 30.57
CA ARG A 44 -1.02 3.03 30.76
C ARG A 44 -1.13 3.69 32.14
N LYS A 45 -1.34 5.00 32.18
CA LYS A 45 -1.55 5.73 33.43
C LYS A 45 -3.00 5.61 33.89
N GLY A 46 -3.23 5.11 35.10
CA GLY A 46 -4.56 5.01 35.70
C GLY A 46 -5.27 3.69 35.37
N GLY A 47 -6.31 3.39 36.18
CA GLY A 47 -7.07 2.15 36.12
C GLY A 47 -6.30 0.90 36.59
N ARG A 48 -7.01 -0.13 37.03
CA ARG A 48 -6.46 -1.47 37.25
C ARG A 48 -6.94 -2.39 36.13
N PRO A 49 -6.10 -3.26 35.56
CA PRO A 49 -6.55 -4.18 34.51
C PRO A 49 -7.65 -5.09 35.08
N THR A 50 -8.78 -5.18 34.39
CA THR A 50 -9.96 -5.95 34.80
C THR A 50 -10.19 -7.17 33.92
N LYS A 51 -9.87 -7.08 32.62
CA LYS A 51 -10.10 -8.16 31.66
C LYS A 51 -9.05 -8.18 30.56
N PHE A 52 -8.65 -9.38 30.20
CA PHE A 52 -7.73 -9.66 29.10
C PHE A 52 -8.50 -10.36 27.99
N HIS A 53 -8.49 -9.80 26.79
CA HIS A 53 -9.15 -10.42 25.65
C HIS A 53 -8.18 -11.41 24.98
N PRO A 54 -8.71 -12.49 24.36
CA PRO A 54 -7.93 -13.33 23.45
C PRO A 54 -7.25 -12.48 22.36
N PRO A 55 -6.11 -12.94 21.82
CA PRO A 55 -5.34 -12.17 20.88
C PRO A 55 -6.11 -12.15 19.56
N LYS A 56 -6.00 -11.05 18.82
CA LYS A 56 -6.60 -10.96 17.49
C LYS A 56 -5.50 -10.89 16.45
N LEU A 57 -5.69 -11.68 15.39
CA LEU A 57 -4.87 -11.65 14.19
C LEU A 57 -5.56 -10.73 13.17
N GLY A 58 -4.81 -9.78 12.63
CA GLY A 58 -5.15 -9.04 11.42
C GLY A 58 -4.42 -9.63 10.21
N GLY A 59 -4.38 -8.88 9.10
CA GLY A 59 -3.68 -9.32 7.89
C GLY A 59 -2.16 -9.42 8.07
N PHE A 60 -1.57 -8.41 8.70
CA PHE A 60 -0.11 -8.24 8.83
C PHE A 60 0.36 -7.96 10.26
N ASN A 61 -0.57 -7.93 11.21
CA ASN A 61 -0.33 -7.56 12.59
C ASN A 61 -1.15 -8.47 13.53
N PHE A 62 -0.73 -8.61 14.77
CA PHE A 62 -1.53 -9.18 15.85
C PHE A 62 -1.54 -8.27 17.07
N HIS A 63 -2.59 -8.35 17.88
CA HIS A 63 -2.71 -7.50 19.06
C HIS A 63 -3.40 -8.16 20.25
N TYR A 64 -3.12 -7.62 21.43
CA TYR A 64 -3.79 -7.95 22.68
C TYR A 64 -4.57 -6.73 23.14
N ARG A 65 -5.82 -6.93 23.61
CA ARG A 65 -6.64 -5.90 24.24
C ARG A 65 -6.76 -6.17 25.73
N ILE A 66 -6.58 -5.11 26.52
CA ILE A 66 -6.71 -5.12 27.97
C ILE A 66 -7.73 -4.05 28.38
N GLU A 67 -8.77 -4.48 29.08
CA GLU A 67 -9.79 -3.62 29.68
C GLU A 67 -9.36 -3.25 31.11
N TYR A 68 -9.73 -2.05 31.55
CA TYR A 68 -9.38 -1.53 32.85
C TYR A 68 -10.60 -1.02 33.63
N SER A 69 -10.42 -0.83 34.93
CA SER A 69 -11.49 -0.49 35.88
C SER A 69 -12.15 0.87 35.69
N ASP A 70 -11.57 1.74 34.87
CA ASP A 70 -12.12 3.03 34.47
C ASP A 70 -13.06 2.91 33.26
N GLY A 71 -13.18 1.73 32.65
CA GLY A 71 -14.03 1.45 31.49
C GLY A 71 -13.28 1.48 30.17
N ASP A 72 -12.11 2.11 30.11
CA ASP A 72 -11.33 2.21 28.89
C ASP A 72 -10.45 0.97 28.65
N SER A 73 -9.99 0.81 27.42
CA SER A 73 -9.10 -0.28 27.02
C SER A 73 -7.80 0.23 26.40
N ALA A 74 -6.73 -0.56 26.51
CA ALA A 74 -5.49 -0.35 25.78
C ALA A 74 -5.21 -1.57 24.89
N ILE A 75 -4.55 -1.33 23.76
CA ILE A 75 -4.04 -2.37 22.88
C ILE A 75 -2.52 -2.30 22.79
N ILE A 76 -1.91 -3.46 22.66
CA ILE A 76 -0.53 -3.61 22.21
C ILE A 76 -0.53 -4.41 20.91
N ARG A 77 0.09 -3.86 19.87
CA ARG A 77 0.13 -4.42 18.52
C ARG A 77 1.55 -4.69 18.09
N PHE A 78 1.74 -5.83 17.41
CA PHE A 78 3.00 -6.32 16.88
C PHE A 78 2.83 -6.66 15.39
N PRO A 79 3.80 -6.32 14.53
CA PRO A 79 3.88 -6.87 13.18
C PRO A 79 4.04 -8.39 13.20
N LEU A 80 3.46 -9.08 12.23
CA LEU A 80 3.70 -10.51 12.06
C LEU A 80 5.16 -10.73 11.64
N PRO A 81 5.88 -11.67 12.29
CA PRO A 81 7.26 -11.98 11.90
C PRO A 81 7.28 -12.61 10.50
N GLY A 82 8.41 -12.45 9.80
CA GLY A 82 8.59 -13.00 8.45
C GLY A 82 8.05 -12.10 7.34
N TYR A 83 7.16 -11.17 7.66
CA TYR A 83 6.53 -10.27 6.70
C TYR A 83 7.02 -8.84 6.74
N PHE A 84 8.02 -8.45 7.53
CA PHE A 84 8.61 -7.09 7.46
C PHE A 84 10.05 -7.08 7.98
N GLN A 85 11.05 -7.23 7.11
CA GLN A 85 12.46 -7.03 7.53
C GLN A 85 12.72 -5.58 7.98
N ILE A 86 11.88 -4.65 7.51
CA ILE A 86 11.87 -3.24 7.86
C ILE A 86 10.89 -2.91 9.00
N ALA A 87 10.45 -3.89 9.80
CA ALA A 87 9.40 -3.71 10.82
C ALA A 87 9.67 -2.53 11.77
N GLU A 88 10.91 -2.33 12.22
CA GLU A 88 11.25 -1.23 13.12
C GLU A 88 11.23 0.14 12.43
N GLU A 89 11.67 0.20 11.17
CA GLU A 89 11.61 1.42 10.35
C GLU A 89 10.14 1.81 10.12
N LYS A 90 9.31 0.82 9.73
CA LYS A 90 7.87 0.94 9.52
C LYS A 90 7.17 1.45 10.79
N LEU A 91 7.45 0.85 11.95
CA LEU A 91 6.83 1.25 13.21
C LEU A 91 7.17 2.70 13.60
N ARG A 92 8.44 3.12 13.43
CA ARG A 92 8.84 4.51 13.72
C ARG A 92 8.10 5.50 12.81
N ALA A 93 7.97 5.17 11.52
CA ALA A 93 7.23 5.98 10.56
C ALA A 93 5.75 6.08 10.92
N GLU A 94 5.11 4.96 11.29
CA GLU A 94 3.71 4.95 11.72
C GLU A 94 3.48 5.82 12.96
N VAL A 95 4.28 5.65 14.02
CA VAL A 95 4.13 6.46 15.24
C VAL A 95 4.31 7.95 14.94
N ALA A 96 5.25 8.30 14.07
CA ALA A 96 5.45 9.69 13.64
C ALA A 96 4.24 10.23 12.88
N ALA A 97 3.67 9.44 11.96
CA ALA A 97 2.45 9.78 11.23
C ALA A 97 1.26 9.97 12.16
N MET A 98 1.00 9.03 13.07
CA MET A 98 -0.10 9.13 14.05
C MET A 98 0.00 10.39 14.89
N ARG A 99 1.19 10.71 15.41
CA ARG A 99 1.41 11.94 16.21
C ARG A 99 1.20 13.19 15.38
N TYR A 100 1.77 13.23 14.17
CA TYR A 100 1.58 14.36 13.27
C TYR A 100 0.10 14.60 12.96
N ILE A 101 -0.65 13.53 12.67
CA ILE A 101 -2.08 13.60 12.38
C ILE A 101 -2.87 14.05 13.62
N ALA A 102 -2.55 13.54 14.81
CA ALA A 102 -3.19 13.98 16.04
C ALA A 102 -2.98 15.49 16.31
N ASP A 103 -1.79 15.99 16.05
CA ASP A 103 -1.40 17.38 16.35
C ASP A 103 -1.93 18.41 15.33
N HIS A 104 -2.14 18.00 14.07
CA HIS A 104 -2.41 18.92 12.96
C HIS A 104 -3.83 18.79 12.38
N THR A 105 -4.64 17.87 12.89
CA THR A 105 -5.88 17.47 12.23
C THR A 105 -6.98 17.18 13.23
N THR A 106 -8.22 17.07 12.75
CA THR A 106 -9.36 16.59 13.55
C THR A 106 -9.64 15.11 13.31
N ILE A 107 -8.73 14.38 12.64
CA ILE A 107 -8.89 12.96 12.39
C ILE A 107 -8.75 12.23 13.73
N PRO A 108 -9.75 11.42 14.15
CA PRO A 108 -9.64 10.68 15.39
C PRO A 108 -8.64 9.54 15.21
N VAL A 109 -7.43 9.69 15.75
CA VAL A 109 -6.40 8.64 15.75
C VAL A 109 -6.19 8.12 17.18
N PRO A 110 -5.91 6.82 17.40
CA PRO A 110 -5.62 6.31 18.73
C PRO A 110 -4.44 7.05 19.35
N PHE A 111 -4.56 7.42 20.63
CA PHE A 111 -3.43 8.02 21.33
C PHE A 111 -2.34 6.97 21.59
N VAL A 112 -1.11 7.28 21.18
CA VAL A 112 0.06 6.41 21.38
C VAL A 112 0.57 6.54 22.80
N LEU A 113 0.34 5.52 23.62
CA LEU A 113 0.78 5.44 25.02
C LEU A 113 2.29 5.17 25.11
N HIS A 114 2.77 4.24 24.30
CA HIS A 114 4.19 3.87 24.23
C HIS A 114 4.48 3.08 22.95
N TYR A 115 5.75 2.99 22.56
CA TYR A 115 6.21 2.09 21.50
C TYR A 115 7.66 1.73 21.80
N GLY A 116 8.11 0.59 21.28
CA GLY A 116 9.47 0.11 21.51
C GLY A 116 9.92 -0.85 20.42
N MET A 117 11.21 -1.13 20.43
CA MET A 117 11.86 -1.99 19.45
C MET A 117 11.97 -3.43 19.96
N THR A 118 12.53 -4.32 19.13
CA THR A 118 12.55 -5.76 19.40
C THR A 118 13.19 -6.11 20.76
N ASP A 119 14.25 -5.41 21.14
CA ASP A 119 14.96 -5.65 22.41
C ASP A 119 14.20 -5.19 23.66
N GLU A 120 13.23 -4.30 23.50
CA GLU A 120 12.36 -3.79 24.58
C GLU A 120 11.04 -4.58 24.68
N SER A 121 10.80 -5.47 23.72
CA SER A 121 9.52 -6.14 23.51
C SER A 121 9.27 -7.27 24.52
N PRO A 122 8.07 -7.34 25.13
CA PRO A 122 7.72 -8.48 25.97
C PRO A 122 7.76 -9.76 25.15
N GLY A 123 8.40 -10.79 25.68
CA GLY A 123 8.63 -12.06 24.98
C GLY A 123 9.47 -11.97 23.70
N ARG A 124 10.14 -10.84 23.42
CA ARG A 124 10.88 -10.57 22.18
C ARG A 124 10.06 -10.82 20.92
N LEU A 125 8.77 -10.48 20.95
CA LEU A 125 7.84 -10.71 19.84
C LEU A 125 8.09 -9.84 18.59
N GLY A 126 8.97 -8.85 18.69
CA GLY A 126 9.23 -7.86 17.64
C GLY A 126 8.94 -6.42 18.12
N PRO A 127 9.12 -5.41 17.24
CA PRO A 127 8.75 -4.05 17.58
C PRO A 127 7.25 -3.94 17.87
N PHE A 128 6.86 -3.01 18.72
CA PHE A 128 5.48 -2.92 19.20
C PHE A 128 5.01 -1.48 19.39
N ILE A 129 3.69 -1.29 19.29
CA ILE A 129 3.00 -0.04 19.65
C ILE A 129 1.92 -0.34 20.69
N ILE A 130 1.89 0.46 21.75
CA ILE A 130 0.85 0.49 22.77
C ILE A 130 0.04 1.77 22.56
N MET A 131 -1.26 1.61 22.38
CA MET A 131 -2.17 2.73 22.13
C MET A 131 -3.52 2.50 22.80
N GLU A 132 -4.30 3.58 22.89
CA GLU A 132 -5.70 3.50 23.32
C GLU A 132 -6.51 2.59 22.39
N TYR A 133 -7.47 1.89 22.96
CA TYR A 133 -8.49 1.20 22.18
C TYR A 133 -9.64 2.16 21.91
N ILE A 134 -10.04 2.29 20.65
CA ILE A 134 -11.21 3.07 20.26
C ILE A 134 -12.42 2.14 20.28
N ASP A 135 -13.38 2.38 21.17
CA ASP A 135 -14.66 1.67 21.16
C ASP A 135 -15.41 1.95 19.85
N ASN A 136 -15.89 0.87 19.22
CA ASN A 136 -16.52 0.90 17.91
C ASN A 136 -17.53 -0.24 17.76
N ALA A 137 -18.42 -0.13 16.77
CA ALA A 137 -19.37 -1.17 16.39
C ALA A 137 -18.87 -2.04 15.22
N GLY A 138 -17.80 -1.61 14.54
CA GLY A 138 -17.21 -2.26 13.38
C GLY A 138 -16.33 -1.28 12.61
N ASP A 139 -15.95 -1.68 11.40
CA ASP A 139 -15.26 -0.81 10.46
C ASP A 139 -16.19 -0.37 9.32
N MET A 140 -15.71 0.53 8.47
CA MET A 140 -16.51 1.05 7.35
C MET A 140 -16.78 -0.01 6.28
N VAL A 141 -16.01 -1.10 6.18
CA VAL A 141 -16.33 -2.25 5.32
C VAL A 141 -17.61 -2.92 5.80
N ASP A 142 -17.79 -3.11 7.10
CA ASP A 142 -19.00 -3.72 7.67
C ASP A 142 -20.28 -2.97 7.26
N VAL A 143 -20.19 -1.64 7.07
CA VAL A 143 -21.31 -0.78 6.67
C VAL A 143 -21.57 -0.78 5.16
N LEU A 144 -20.49 -0.88 4.37
CA LEU A 144 -20.52 -0.74 2.91
C LEU A 144 -20.71 -2.05 2.15
N ARG A 145 -20.31 -3.18 2.72
CA ARG A 145 -20.29 -4.46 2.00
C ARG A 145 -21.70 -5.00 1.72
N ALA A 146 -21.82 -5.79 0.66
CA ALA A 146 -23.03 -6.55 0.35
C ALA A 146 -23.46 -7.49 1.48
N ALA A 147 -24.77 -7.65 1.67
CA ALA A 147 -25.33 -8.63 2.60
C ALA A 147 -24.99 -10.07 2.17
N GLY A 148 -24.88 -10.98 3.13
CA GLY A 148 -24.65 -12.41 2.86
C GLY A 148 -23.20 -12.79 2.55
N HIS A 149 -22.25 -11.90 2.84
CA HIS A 149 -20.82 -12.15 2.69
C HIS A 149 -20.35 -13.36 3.53
N THR A 150 -19.67 -14.31 2.88
CA THR A 150 -19.14 -15.50 3.58
C THR A 150 -17.79 -15.17 4.22
N PRO A 151 -17.50 -15.64 5.46
CA PRO A 151 -16.17 -15.50 6.04
C PRO A 151 -15.09 -16.06 5.11
N GLY A 152 -14.11 -15.24 4.75
CA GLY A 152 -12.98 -15.60 3.89
C GLY A 152 -13.10 -15.12 2.44
N GLU A 153 -14.26 -14.65 2.00
CA GLU A 153 -14.39 -13.93 0.73
C GLU A 153 -13.85 -12.50 0.88
N LYS A 154 -13.51 -11.85 -0.23
CA LYS A 154 -13.20 -10.41 -0.21
C LYS A 154 -14.50 -9.60 -0.24
N PRO A 155 -14.65 -8.58 0.62
CA PRO A 155 -15.85 -7.77 0.65
C PRO A 155 -15.97 -6.97 -0.65
N VAL A 156 -17.19 -6.87 -1.19
CA VAL A 156 -17.54 -6.01 -2.33
C VAL A 156 -18.54 -4.97 -1.83
N LEU A 157 -18.44 -3.74 -2.34
CA LEU A 157 -19.48 -2.73 -2.12
C LEU A 157 -20.86 -3.31 -2.48
N ASP A 158 -21.84 -3.12 -1.60
CA ASP A 158 -23.23 -3.47 -1.87
C ASP A 158 -23.71 -2.72 -3.14
N PRO A 159 -24.03 -3.43 -4.23
CA PRO A 159 -24.49 -2.79 -5.47
C PRO A 159 -25.81 -2.04 -5.28
N ASP A 160 -26.61 -2.44 -4.30
CA ASP A 160 -27.92 -1.89 -3.98
C ASP A 160 -27.88 -0.98 -2.76
N ILE A 161 -26.69 -0.55 -2.31
CA ILE A 161 -26.57 0.40 -1.21
C ILE A 161 -27.35 1.67 -1.51
N ASP A 162 -28.12 2.12 -0.53
CA ASP A 162 -28.83 3.38 -0.59
C ASP A 162 -27.83 4.52 -0.85
N GLU A 163 -28.12 5.34 -1.86
CA GLU A 163 -27.21 6.37 -2.35
C GLU A 163 -27.03 7.49 -1.31
N GLU A 164 -28.07 7.84 -0.55
CA GLU A 164 -27.98 8.84 0.52
C GLU A 164 -27.10 8.32 1.67
N LYS A 165 -27.26 7.05 2.05
CA LYS A 165 -26.39 6.38 3.02
C LYS A 165 -24.93 6.38 2.53
N LEU A 166 -24.68 6.03 1.27
CA LEU A 166 -23.33 6.01 0.70
C LEU A 166 -22.70 7.41 0.70
N GLU A 167 -23.45 8.42 0.25
CA GLU A 167 -23.00 9.81 0.22
C GLU A 167 -22.74 10.36 1.64
N HIS A 168 -23.60 10.01 2.61
CA HIS A 168 -23.39 10.35 4.03
C HIS A 168 -22.11 9.75 4.59
N ILE A 169 -21.82 8.47 4.33
CA ILE A 169 -20.60 7.82 4.83
C ILE A 169 -19.36 8.45 4.15
N TYR A 170 -19.39 8.65 2.83
CA TYR A 170 -18.30 9.30 2.10
C TYR A 170 -18.03 10.72 2.57
N GLY A 171 -19.07 11.49 2.93
CA GLY A 171 -18.96 12.85 3.43
C GLY A 171 -18.30 12.98 4.80
N GLN A 172 -18.16 11.87 5.54
CA GLN A 172 -17.45 11.84 6.82
C GLN A 172 -15.95 11.58 6.67
N ILE A 173 -15.51 11.00 5.55
CA ILE A 173 -14.12 10.59 5.38
C ILE A 173 -13.21 11.81 5.48
N PRO A 174 -12.17 11.76 6.33
CA PRO A 174 -11.24 12.87 6.44
C PRO A 174 -10.33 12.92 5.21
N ILE A 175 -10.79 13.61 4.17
CA ILE A 175 -10.00 13.82 2.95
C ILE A 175 -9.22 15.11 3.13
N SER A 176 -8.07 15.02 3.79
CA SER A 176 -7.22 16.17 4.06
C SER A 176 -5.84 15.98 3.45
N CYS A 177 -5.52 16.87 2.50
CA CYS A 177 -4.20 17.02 1.90
C CYS A 177 -3.26 17.77 2.83
N PHE A 178 -2.59 17.05 3.74
CA PHE A 178 -1.51 17.66 4.49
C PHE A 178 -0.28 17.76 3.62
N ASN A 179 0.31 18.95 3.57
CA ASN A 179 1.71 19.06 3.19
C ASN A 179 2.48 18.35 4.29
N TRP A 180 3.21 17.29 3.94
CA TRP A 180 4.13 16.72 4.89
C TRP A 180 5.30 17.70 5.07
N PRO A 181 5.73 18.02 6.31
CA PRO A 181 6.97 18.77 6.50
C PRO A 181 8.14 18.04 5.83
N HIS A 182 9.24 18.73 5.55
CA HIS A 182 10.41 18.18 4.86
C HIS A 182 10.70 16.73 5.24
N ALA A 183 10.54 15.81 4.28
CA ALA A 183 10.87 14.41 4.47
C ALA A 183 12.36 14.29 4.79
N ILE A 184 12.70 13.47 5.79
CA ILE A 184 14.08 13.24 6.23
C ILE A 184 14.55 11.81 5.95
N CYS A 185 13.67 10.97 5.40
CA CYS A 185 13.93 9.57 5.10
C CYS A 185 13.18 9.14 3.84
N ARG A 186 13.53 7.94 3.36
CA ARG A 186 12.92 7.34 2.18
C ARG A 186 11.42 7.08 2.35
N PRO A 187 10.66 7.09 1.25
CA PRO A 187 9.28 6.63 1.26
C PRO A 187 9.19 5.12 1.53
N LEU A 188 8.54 4.74 2.63
CA LEU A 188 8.23 3.34 2.96
C LEU A 188 6.87 2.95 2.39
N SER A 189 6.82 2.72 1.07
CA SER A 189 5.57 2.33 0.41
C SER A 189 5.19 0.88 0.69
N PHE A 190 3.89 0.59 0.61
CA PHE A 190 3.40 -0.79 0.73
C PHE A 190 3.98 -1.68 -0.38
N ASN A 191 4.10 -1.13 -1.60
CA ASN A 191 4.72 -1.83 -2.73
C ASN A 191 6.16 -2.22 -2.43
N MET A 192 6.98 -1.32 -1.86
CA MET A 192 8.37 -1.63 -1.52
C MET A 192 8.48 -2.78 -0.52
N ALA A 193 7.62 -2.82 0.51
CA ALA A 193 7.57 -3.93 1.45
C ALA A 193 7.21 -5.25 0.74
N GLN A 194 6.15 -5.24 -0.07
CA GLN A 194 5.74 -6.42 -0.85
C GLN A 194 6.84 -6.90 -1.81
N LEU A 195 7.58 -6.00 -2.46
CA LEU A 195 8.71 -6.38 -3.32
C LEU A 195 9.78 -7.14 -2.57
N GLY A 196 10.06 -6.75 -1.33
CA GLY A 196 11.01 -7.45 -0.47
C GLY A 196 10.51 -8.81 0.01
N GLU A 197 9.25 -8.87 0.44
CA GLU A 197 8.70 -10.03 1.15
C GLU A 197 8.18 -11.11 0.20
N VAL A 198 7.39 -10.70 -0.80
CA VAL A 198 6.66 -11.61 -1.70
C VAL A 198 7.14 -11.48 -3.14
N GLY A 199 8.05 -10.54 -3.41
CA GLY A 199 8.78 -10.41 -4.67
C GLY A 199 10.25 -10.85 -4.59
N GLY A 200 10.78 -11.17 -3.39
CA GLY A 200 12.16 -11.64 -3.22
C GLY A 200 13.26 -10.62 -3.55
N THR A 201 12.91 -9.34 -3.65
CA THR A 201 13.87 -8.24 -3.93
C THR A 201 14.65 -7.90 -2.67
N PRO A 202 16.00 -7.94 -2.67
CA PRO A 202 16.74 -7.59 -1.47
C PRO A 202 16.57 -6.12 -1.09
N PHE A 203 16.48 -5.80 0.21
CA PHE A 203 16.17 -4.43 0.66
C PHE A 203 17.30 -3.43 0.37
N PHE A 204 18.52 -3.90 0.10
CA PHE A 204 19.64 -3.05 -0.32
C PHE A 204 19.52 -2.53 -1.76
N GLU A 205 18.59 -3.07 -2.55
CA GLU A 205 18.28 -2.55 -3.90
C GLU A 205 17.35 -1.34 -3.86
N PHE A 206 16.62 -1.15 -2.75
CA PHE A 206 15.75 0.00 -2.60
C PHE A 206 16.55 1.25 -2.22
N PRO A 207 15.97 2.46 -2.40
CA PRO A 207 16.58 3.70 -1.95
C PRO A 207 17.11 3.59 -0.53
N ASP A 208 18.30 4.14 -0.28
CA ASP A 208 18.89 4.22 1.06
C ASP A 208 17.93 4.90 2.04
N THR A 209 17.99 4.52 3.31
CA THR A 209 17.11 5.08 4.37
C THR A 209 17.11 6.61 4.43
N SER A 210 18.23 7.26 4.09
CA SER A 210 18.39 8.72 4.06
C SER A 210 17.95 9.37 2.74
N LYS A 211 17.62 8.59 1.71
CA LYS A 211 17.23 9.13 0.40
C LYS A 211 15.92 9.89 0.51
N THR A 212 15.91 11.10 -0.02
CA THR A 212 14.70 11.90 -0.24
C THR A 212 14.62 12.27 -1.71
N PHE A 213 13.42 12.67 -2.16
CA PHE A 213 13.16 13.09 -3.54
C PHE A 213 12.85 14.58 -3.56
N SER A 214 13.53 15.32 -4.42
CA SER A 214 13.30 16.77 -4.55
C SER A 214 12.22 17.10 -5.59
N THR A 215 11.91 16.15 -6.48
CA THR A 215 10.88 16.31 -7.51
C THR A 215 10.01 15.06 -7.67
N SER A 216 8.78 15.24 -8.13
CA SER A 216 7.88 14.13 -8.48
C SER A 216 8.48 13.24 -9.58
N SER A 217 9.16 13.82 -10.57
CA SER A 217 9.83 13.06 -11.63
C SER A 217 10.93 12.13 -11.13
N GLU A 218 11.73 12.59 -10.16
CA GLU A 218 12.75 11.76 -9.51
C GLU A 218 12.10 10.58 -8.77
N TYR A 219 10.99 10.84 -8.07
CA TYR A 219 10.21 9.80 -7.39
C TYR A 219 9.64 8.77 -8.39
N TYR A 220 9.01 9.23 -9.49
CA TYR A 220 8.46 8.33 -10.51
C TYR A 220 9.54 7.50 -11.21
N SER A 221 10.75 8.05 -11.38
CA SER A 221 11.89 7.29 -11.89
C SER A 221 12.27 6.14 -10.95
N ALA A 222 12.33 6.40 -9.64
CA ALA A 222 12.59 5.35 -8.66
C ALA A 222 11.50 4.26 -8.63
N LEU A 223 10.22 4.64 -8.81
CA LEU A 223 9.13 3.66 -8.96
C LEU A 223 9.28 2.81 -10.23
N ALA A 224 9.72 3.41 -11.33
CA ALA A 224 9.97 2.67 -12.56
C ALA A 224 11.11 1.65 -12.42
N ASP A 225 12.17 2.01 -11.69
CA ASP A 225 13.26 1.09 -11.35
C ASP A 225 12.75 -0.05 -10.45
N MET A 226 11.89 0.24 -9.47
CA MET A 226 11.27 -0.80 -8.62
C MET A 226 10.46 -1.83 -9.42
N HIS A 227 9.80 -1.45 -10.52
CA HIS A 227 9.12 -2.43 -11.39
C HIS A 227 10.11 -3.35 -12.13
N LEU A 228 11.27 -2.84 -12.53
CA LEU A 228 12.33 -3.66 -13.13
C LEU A 228 12.99 -4.57 -12.09
N GLN A 229 13.23 -4.05 -10.87
CA GLN A 229 13.73 -4.82 -9.74
C GLN A 229 12.79 -5.99 -9.45
N GLN A 230 11.48 -5.75 -9.35
CA GLN A 230 10.49 -6.81 -9.15
C GLN A 230 10.60 -7.93 -10.19
N LEU A 231 10.48 -7.59 -11.49
CA LEU A 231 10.52 -8.61 -12.55
C LEU A 231 11.85 -9.37 -12.56
N SER A 232 12.91 -8.68 -12.19
CA SER A 232 14.22 -9.27 -12.13
C SER A 232 14.37 -10.25 -10.96
N TYR A 233 14.08 -9.79 -9.73
CA TYR A 233 14.37 -10.52 -8.50
C TYR A 233 13.32 -11.56 -8.14
N GLN A 234 12.06 -11.36 -8.55
CA GLN A 234 11.01 -12.34 -8.33
C GLN A 234 11.27 -13.57 -9.20
N ARG A 235 11.71 -14.68 -8.60
CA ARG A 235 12.15 -15.88 -9.33
C ARG A 235 10.96 -16.70 -9.80
N ASN A 236 10.00 -16.90 -8.91
CA ASN A 236 8.89 -17.81 -9.13
C ASN A 236 7.62 -17.03 -9.50
N GLN A 237 6.80 -17.63 -10.37
CA GLN A 237 5.55 -17.07 -10.91
C GLN A 237 5.65 -15.69 -11.61
N ALA A 238 6.85 -15.09 -11.69
CA ALA A 238 7.06 -13.79 -12.32
C ALA A 238 6.78 -13.81 -13.83
N VAL A 239 6.99 -14.93 -14.52
CA VAL A 239 6.75 -15.07 -15.97
C VAL A 239 6.06 -16.39 -16.33
N LYS A 240 5.18 -16.34 -17.33
CA LYS A 240 4.41 -17.51 -17.80
C LYS A 240 5.10 -18.22 -18.96
N SER A 241 5.69 -17.47 -19.88
CA SER A 241 6.36 -17.95 -21.09
C SER A 241 7.48 -16.99 -21.52
N ALA A 242 8.23 -17.34 -22.56
CA ALA A 242 9.23 -16.45 -23.15
C ALA A 242 8.60 -15.13 -23.65
N ASP A 243 7.47 -15.22 -24.33
CA ASP A 243 6.76 -14.04 -24.86
C ASP A 243 6.15 -13.18 -23.75
N ASP A 244 5.64 -13.81 -22.68
CA ASP A 244 5.20 -13.09 -21.49
C ASP A 244 6.37 -12.33 -20.85
N CYS A 245 7.54 -12.96 -20.71
CA CYS A 245 8.75 -12.31 -20.21
C CYS A 245 9.19 -11.12 -21.08
N ARG A 246 9.25 -11.29 -22.42
CA ARG A 246 9.56 -10.20 -23.35
C ARG A 246 8.57 -9.04 -23.22
N LYS A 247 7.28 -9.35 -23.18
CA LYS A 247 6.21 -8.36 -23.03
C LYS A 247 6.37 -7.56 -21.73
N LYS A 248 6.63 -8.23 -20.61
CA LYS A 248 6.86 -7.61 -19.30
C LYS A 248 8.12 -6.76 -19.26
N TYR A 249 9.21 -7.24 -19.84
CA TYR A 249 10.48 -6.53 -19.97
C TYR A 249 10.30 -5.22 -20.75
N ILE A 250 9.68 -5.31 -21.94
CA ILE A 250 9.43 -4.15 -22.80
C ILE A 250 8.55 -3.13 -22.10
N ALA A 251 7.46 -3.55 -21.44
CA ALA A 251 6.57 -2.64 -20.72
C ALA A 251 7.31 -1.81 -19.67
N ARG A 252 8.16 -2.45 -18.86
CA ARG A 252 8.91 -1.80 -17.79
C ARG A 252 10.00 -0.88 -18.33
N GLN A 253 10.69 -1.27 -19.41
CA GLN A 253 11.66 -0.39 -20.08
C GLN A 253 10.99 0.83 -20.71
N CYS A 254 9.84 0.65 -21.36
CA CYS A 254 9.05 1.76 -21.88
C CYS A 254 8.56 2.69 -20.77
N PHE A 255 8.09 2.14 -19.65
CA PHE A 255 7.66 2.93 -18.50
C PHE A 255 8.82 3.71 -17.87
N ARG A 256 9.98 3.08 -17.68
CA ARG A 256 11.21 3.76 -17.24
C ARG A 256 11.62 4.87 -18.20
N LYS A 257 11.55 4.65 -19.52
CA LYS A 257 11.78 5.70 -20.53
C LYS A 257 10.80 6.86 -20.40
N ALA A 258 9.52 6.59 -20.17
CA ALA A 258 8.53 7.64 -19.98
C ALA A 258 8.77 8.45 -18.69
N ALA A 259 9.19 7.79 -17.60
CA ALA A 259 9.57 8.44 -16.35
C ALA A 259 10.80 9.34 -16.52
N ALA A 260 11.86 8.84 -17.16
CA ALA A 260 13.08 9.59 -17.46
C ALA A 260 12.86 10.81 -18.37
N ASN A 261 11.79 10.80 -19.18
CA ASN A 261 11.40 11.93 -20.02
C ASN A 261 10.38 12.86 -19.34
N HIS A 262 10.22 12.79 -18.01
CA HIS A 262 9.32 13.64 -17.21
C HIS A 262 7.85 13.59 -17.68
N ARG A 263 7.38 12.42 -18.13
CA ARG A 263 6.00 12.26 -18.66
C ARG A 263 4.99 11.75 -17.62
N MET A 264 5.44 11.48 -16.39
CA MET A 264 4.61 10.93 -15.31
C MET A 264 4.04 12.01 -14.39
N ALA A 265 4.86 13.00 -14.04
CA ALA A 265 4.48 14.12 -13.19
C ALA A 265 3.95 15.29 -14.01
N SER A 266 3.09 16.11 -13.42
CA SER A 266 2.70 17.39 -14.03
C SER A 266 3.82 18.41 -13.85
N PRO A 267 4.18 19.20 -14.89
CA PRO A 267 5.16 20.28 -14.75
C PRO A 267 4.81 21.29 -13.65
N ASP A 268 3.52 21.49 -13.39
CA ASP A 268 3.03 22.42 -12.37
C ASP A 268 3.26 21.94 -10.93
N THR A 269 3.47 20.63 -10.74
CA THR A 269 3.67 19.99 -9.43
C THR A 269 4.98 19.23 -9.30
N ASP A 270 5.86 19.29 -10.31
CA ASP A 270 7.09 18.51 -10.32
C ASP A 270 8.04 18.89 -9.18
N ALA A 271 8.15 20.18 -8.87
CA ALA A 271 8.92 20.67 -7.71
C ALA A 271 8.16 20.54 -6.37
N GLY A 272 7.04 19.83 -6.36
CA GLY A 272 6.10 19.72 -5.25
C GLY A 272 4.82 20.53 -5.45
N PRO A 273 3.92 20.54 -4.46
CA PRO A 273 4.12 20.06 -3.10
C PRO A 273 4.16 18.53 -2.99
N PHE A 274 4.86 18.02 -1.97
CA PHE A 274 4.72 16.64 -1.52
C PHE A 274 3.63 16.56 -0.45
N LYS A 275 2.80 15.51 -0.52
CA LYS A 275 1.66 15.29 0.35
C LYS A 275 1.89 14.10 1.27
N LEU A 276 1.30 14.15 2.46
CA LEU A 276 1.18 12.97 3.28
C LEU A 276 0.28 11.95 2.57
N TRP A 277 0.80 10.75 2.34
CA TRP A 277 0.10 9.68 1.66
C TRP A 277 0.23 8.39 2.46
N CYS A 278 -0.86 7.63 2.56
CA CYS A 278 -0.89 6.32 3.20
C CYS A 278 -1.44 5.31 2.20
N ASP A 279 -0.64 4.33 1.81
CA ASP A 279 -1.05 3.31 0.84
C ASP A 279 -2.17 2.39 1.36
N ASP A 280 -2.29 2.26 2.68
CA ASP A 280 -3.30 1.42 3.33
C ASP A 280 -4.48 2.23 3.92
N PHE A 281 -4.64 3.51 3.56
CA PHE A 281 -5.82 4.28 3.95
C PHE A 281 -7.05 3.80 3.18
N ARG A 282 -7.84 2.93 3.84
CA ARG A 282 -8.99 2.24 3.25
C ARG A 282 -10.09 1.97 4.30
N PRO A 283 -11.33 1.59 3.89
CA PRO A 283 -12.47 1.44 4.79
C PRO A 283 -12.25 0.48 5.97
N ALA A 284 -11.44 -0.57 5.79
CA ALA A 284 -11.12 -1.52 6.86
C ALA A 284 -10.36 -0.88 8.04
N ASN A 285 -9.75 0.28 7.81
CA ASN A 285 -8.96 1.03 8.78
C ASN A 285 -9.73 2.25 9.34
N ILE A 286 -11.02 2.39 8.99
CA ILE A 286 -11.91 3.45 9.47
C ILE A 286 -12.97 2.82 10.37
N LEU A 287 -12.89 3.09 11.67
CA LEU A 287 -13.78 2.58 12.69
C LEU A 287 -15.06 3.43 12.78
N VAL A 288 -16.18 2.76 12.95
CA VAL A 288 -17.50 3.39 13.04
C VAL A 288 -18.27 2.96 14.29
N ASP A 289 -19.14 3.84 14.79
CA ASP A 289 -20.09 3.50 15.84
C ASP A 289 -21.39 2.86 15.29
N ALA A 290 -22.33 2.54 16.20
CA ALA A 290 -23.62 1.95 15.84
C ALA A 290 -24.53 2.87 15.01
N ALA A 291 -24.22 4.17 14.94
CA ALA A 291 -24.89 5.16 14.10
C ALA A 291 -24.12 5.44 12.79
N HIS A 292 -23.13 4.60 12.47
CA HIS A 292 -22.24 4.73 11.32
C HIS A 292 -21.47 6.05 11.29
N GLN A 293 -21.18 6.63 12.45
CA GLN A 293 -20.30 7.79 12.57
C GLN A 293 -18.85 7.33 12.69
N ILE A 294 -17.93 8.01 12.00
CA ILE A 294 -16.50 7.72 12.12
C ILE A 294 -16.03 8.10 13.54
N VAL A 295 -15.49 7.12 14.27
CA VAL A 295 -14.97 7.30 15.63
C VAL A 295 -13.46 7.10 15.73
N GLY A 296 -12.83 6.55 14.68
CA GLY A 296 -11.39 6.32 14.67
C GLY A 296 -10.86 6.00 13.28
N VAL A 297 -9.63 6.40 13.00
CA VAL A 297 -8.84 5.92 11.86
C VAL A 297 -7.55 5.32 12.41
N ILE A 298 -7.36 4.04 12.12
CA ILE A 298 -6.25 3.22 12.60
C ILE A 298 -5.33 2.83 11.46
N ASP A 299 -4.28 2.09 11.78
CA ASP A 299 -3.35 1.50 10.81
C ASP A 299 -2.72 2.52 9.85
N TRP A 300 -1.85 3.36 10.41
CA TRP A 300 -1.13 4.40 9.65
C TRP A 300 0.22 3.88 9.13
N GLU A 301 0.38 2.57 9.03
CA GLU A 301 1.51 1.94 8.36
C GLU A 301 1.58 2.38 6.88
N PHE A 302 2.79 2.38 6.32
CA PHE A 302 3.03 2.83 4.93
C PHE A 302 2.58 4.26 4.66
N THR A 303 2.70 5.12 5.68
CA THR A 303 2.52 6.56 5.56
C THR A 303 3.84 7.26 5.25
N TYR A 304 3.89 8.06 4.18
CA TYR A 304 5.09 8.74 3.69
C TYR A 304 4.78 10.04 2.93
N ALA A 305 5.82 10.81 2.62
CA ALA A 305 5.71 11.97 1.74
C ALA A 305 5.74 11.53 0.27
N ALA A 306 4.70 11.86 -0.48
CA ALA A 306 4.51 11.42 -1.86
C ALA A 306 4.22 12.59 -2.82
N PRO A 307 4.43 12.40 -4.13
CA PRO A 307 3.97 13.35 -5.15
C PRO A 307 2.48 13.71 -4.99
N ALA A 308 2.12 14.97 -5.24
CA ALA A 308 0.73 15.43 -5.12
C ALA A 308 -0.24 14.66 -6.01
N GLU A 309 0.25 14.15 -7.14
CA GLU A 309 -0.47 13.30 -8.10
C GLU A 309 -1.16 12.09 -7.44
N PHE A 310 -0.61 11.58 -6.33
CA PHE A 310 -1.22 10.47 -5.58
C PHE A 310 -2.48 10.95 -4.87
N ALA A 311 -2.40 12.07 -4.16
CA ALA A 311 -3.56 12.70 -3.50
C ALA A 311 -4.60 13.25 -4.50
N TYR A 312 -4.17 13.55 -5.73
CA TYR A 312 -5.07 13.96 -6.82
C TYR A 312 -5.75 12.79 -7.50
N SER A 313 -5.42 11.55 -7.14
CA SER A 313 -6.08 10.35 -7.66
C SER A 313 -7.19 9.92 -6.71
N PRO A 314 -8.41 9.61 -7.21
CA PRO A 314 -9.46 9.13 -6.33
C PRO A 314 -9.12 7.78 -5.70
N PRO A 315 -9.70 7.43 -4.54
CA PRO A 315 -9.41 6.16 -3.87
C PRO A 315 -9.88 4.98 -4.72
N TRP A 316 -9.04 3.97 -4.93
CA TRP A 316 -9.41 2.77 -5.67
C TRP A 316 -10.48 1.93 -4.95
N TRP A 317 -10.55 2.00 -3.62
CA TRP A 317 -11.35 1.11 -2.78
C TRP A 317 -12.84 1.44 -2.76
N LEU A 318 -13.37 2.31 -3.63
CA LEU A 318 -14.81 2.61 -3.67
C LEU A 318 -15.66 1.36 -3.93
N LEU A 319 -15.10 0.31 -4.55
CA LEU A 319 -15.74 -1.00 -4.72
C LEU A 319 -15.33 -2.05 -3.67
N LEU A 320 -14.48 -1.68 -2.72
CA LEU A 320 -13.82 -2.54 -1.72
C LEU A 320 -12.87 -3.61 -2.28
N ILE A 321 -12.81 -3.77 -3.61
CA ILE A 321 -11.89 -4.66 -4.33
C ILE A 321 -10.97 -3.86 -5.24
N MET A 322 -9.69 -4.24 -5.26
CA MET A 322 -8.67 -3.64 -6.14
C MET A 322 -8.97 -3.94 -7.62
N PRO A 323 -8.66 -3.03 -8.55
CA PRO A 323 -8.78 -3.26 -10.00
C PRO A 323 -8.21 -4.62 -10.44
N GLU A 324 -7.04 -4.98 -9.90
CA GLU A 324 -6.33 -6.22 -10.22
C GLU A 324 -6.94 -7.50 -9.63
N GLU A 325 -7.94 -7.37 -8.78
CA GLU A 325 -8.61 -8.51 -8.14
C GLU A 325 -10.05 -8.67 -8.62
N TRP A 326 -10.50 -7.79 -9.53
CA TRP A 326 -11.84 -7.82 -10.08
C TRP A 326 -12.01 -9.00 -11.07
N PRO A 327 -12.90 -9.98 -10.81
CA PRO A 327 -13.00 -11.20 -11.61
C PRO A 327 -13.34 -10.95 -13.08
N GLU A 328 -14.19 -9.96 -13.36
CA GLU A 328 -14.65 -9.59 -14.69
C GLU A 328 -13.63 -8.73 -15.47
N GLY A 329 -12.53 -8.34 -14.82
CA GLY A 329 -11.42 -7.59 -15.40
C GLY A 329 -11.55 -6.07 -15.29
N LEU A 330 -10.48 -5.37 -15.68
CA LEU A 330 -10.33 -3.92 -15.49
C LEU A 330 -11.42 -3.05 -16.13
N ASP A 331 -11.99 -3.48 -17.27
CA ASP A 331 -13.03 -2.71 -17.97
C ASP A 331 -14.35 -2.73 -17.21
N ASP A 332 -14.75 -3.90 -16.71
CA ASP A 332 -15.95 -4.00 -15.88
C ASP A 332 -15.73 -3.29 -14.54
N TRP A 333 -14.57 -3.46 -13.90
CA TRP A 333 -14.23 -2.73 -12.67
C TRP A 333 -14.39 -1.23 -12.86
N ALA A 334 -13.83 -0.66 -13.94
CA ALA A 334 -13.93 0.76 -14.22
C ALA A 334 -15.38 1.21 -14.45
N ALA A 335 -16.19 0.40 -15.15
CA ALA A 335 -17.61 0.67 -15.39
C ALA A 335 -18.45 0.64 -14.11
N LYS A 336 -18.11 -0.23 -13.14
CA LYS A 336 -18.76 -0.27 -11.81
C LYS A 336 -18.25 0.83 -10.88
N TYR A 337 -16.99 1.22 -11.02
CA TYR A 337 -16.33 2.21 -10.19
C TYR A 337 -16.82 3.63 -10.50
N GLU A 338 -16.97 3.99 -11.78
CA GLU A 338 -17.27 5.36 -12.19
C GLU A 338 -18.56 5.94 -11.57
N PRO A 339 -19.70 5.21 -11.48
CA PRO A 339 -20.88 5.70 -10.76
C PRO A 339 -20.59 6.01 -9.29
N ARG A 340 -19.81 5.17 -8.60
CA ARG A 340 -19.46 5.35 -7.18
C ARG A 340 -18.47 6.49 -6.97
N LEU A 341 -17.57 6.70 -7.93
CA LEU A 341 -16.73 7.89 -7.97
C LEU A 341 -17.58 9.16 -8.05
N LYS A 342 -18.65 9.18 -8.86
CA LYS A 342 -19.55 10.34 -8.94
C LYS A 342 -20.20 10.62 -7.58
N THR A 343 -20.66 9.60 -6.85
CA THR A 343 -21.21 9.74 -5.49
C THR A 343 -20.18 10.29 -4.52
N PHE A 344 -18.98 9.71 -4.51
CA PHE A 344 -17.87 10.15 -3.66
C PHE A 344 -17.52 11.62 -3.90
N LEU A 345 -17.40 12.02 -5.17
CA LEU A 345 -17.06 13.40 -5.53
C LEU A 345 -18.16 14.39 -5.12
N ARG A 346 -19.45 14.02 -5.19
CA ARG A 346 -20.53 14.90 -4.68
C ARG A 346 -20.43 15.12 -3.19
N ALA A 347 -20.23 14.04 -2.41
CA ALA A 347 -20.04 14.12 -0.96
C ALA A 347 -18.85 15.02 -0.61
N MET A 348 -17.75 14.82 -1.31
CA MET A 348 -16.51 15.56 -1.13
C MET A 348 -16.68 17.04 -1.46
N GLU A 349 -17.27 17.38 -2.61
CA GLU A 349 -17.54 18.77 -3.01
C GLU A 349 -18.43 19.48 -2.00
N ALA A 350 -19.43 18.79 -1.42
CA ALA A 350 -20.26 19.34 -0.37
C ALA A 350 -19.44 19.67 0.88
N LYS A 351 -18.53 18.78 1.28
CA LYS A 351 -17.68 18.97 2.46
C LYS A 351 -16.61 20.04 2.24
N GLU A 352 -16.01 20.10 1.06
CA GLU A 352 -15.05 21.15 0.68
C GLU A 352 -15.71 22.52 0.70
N ARG A 353 -16.94 22.66 0.17
CA ARG A 353 -17.71 23.92 0.25
C ARG A 353 -17.96 24.35 1.70
N GLU A 354 -18.33 23.42 2.56
CA GLU A 354 -18.51 23.69 4.00
C GLU A 354 -17.20 24.20 4.63
N PHE A 355 -16.07 23.54 4.36
CA PHE A 355 -14.77 23.94 4.91
C PHE A 355 -14.25 25.26 4.36
N ILE A 356 -14.48 25.57 3.08
CA ILE A 356 -14.17 26.89 2.49
C ILE A 356 -14.99 27.99 3.18
N GLN A 357 -16.28 27.77 3.39
CA GLN A 357 -17.15 28.73 4.10
C GLN A 357 -16.72 28.93 5.56
N GLN A 358 -16.17 27.90 6.20
CA GLN A 358 -15.61 27.97 7.56
C GLN A 358 -14.17 28.54 7.60
N GLY A 359 -13.55 28.85 6.45
CA GLY A 359 -12.18 29.32 6.37
C GLY A 359 -11.12 28.25 6.73
N ARG A 360 -11.48 26.96 6.64
CA ARG A 360 -10.62 25.81 6.98
C ARG A 360 -9.92 25.20 5.77
N LEU A 361 -10.32 25.57 4.56
CA LEU A 361 -9.79 25.07 3.29
C LEU A 361 -9.69 26.20 2.28
N ASP A 362 -8.58 26.30 1.57
CA ASP A 362 -8.40 27.21 0.43
C ASP A 362 -8.83 26.55 -0.88
N GLU A 363 -9.28 27.35 -1.87
CA GLU A 363 -9.67 26.83 -3.19
C GLU A 363 -8.55 26.05 -3.88
N SER A 364 -7.28 26.43 -3.68
CA SER A 364 -6.11 25.72 -4.21
C SER A 364 -5.87 24.36 -3.55
N GLN A 365 -6.55 24.05 -2.44
CA GLN A 365 -6.47 22.77 -1.73
C GLN A 365 -7.60 21.81 -2.11
N VAL A 366 -8.57 22.26 -2.90
CA VAL A 366 -9.67 21.42 -3.41
C VAL A 366 -9.11 20.23 -4.18
N LEU A 367 -9.63 19.06 -3.86
CA LEU A 367 -9.21 17.78 -4.39
C LEU A 367 -10.28 17.14 -5.27
N SER A 368 -11.57 17.35 -5.00
CA SER A 368 -12.65 16.75 -5.80
C SER A 368 -12.49 17.02 -7.30
N THR A 369 -12.19 18.27 -7.66
CA THR A 369 -11.95 18.68 -9.06
C THR A 369 -10.70 18.02 -9.63
N ARG A 370 -9.65 17.86 -8.83
CA ARG A 370 -8.39 17.21 -9.25
C ARG A 370 -8.57 15.70 -9.44
N MET A 371 -9.29 15.04 -8.53
CA MET A 371 -9.67 13.63 -8.62
C MET A 371 -10.55 13.34 -9.83
N ARG A 372 -11.53 14.20 -10.10
CA ARG A 372 -12.35 14.13 -11.30
C ARG A 372 -11.49 14.21 -12.56
N ARG A 373 -10.65 15.24 -12.66
CA ARG A 373 -9.73 15.42 -13.79
C ARG A 373 -8.81 14.21 -13.95
N SER A 374 -8.22 13.72 -12.86
CA SER A 374 -7.29 12.58 -12.86
C SER A 374 -7.92 11.31 -13.43
N TRP A 375 -9.20 11.07 -13.14
CA TRP A 375 -9.95 9.97 -13.75
C TRP A 375 -10.22 10.21 -15.25
N GLU A 376 -10.65 11.41 -15.62
CA GLU A 376 -10.99 11.76 -17.02
C GLU A 376 -9.77 11.78 -17.96
N THR A 377 -8.56 12.04 -17.44
CA THR A 377 -7.31 12.12 -18.20
C THR A 377 -6.46 10.85 -18.13
N ASP A 378 -6.95 9.79 -17.50
CA ASP A 378 -6.19 8.57 -17.18
C ASP A 378 -4.96 8.80 -16.25
N ASP A 379 -4.82 9.96 -15.61
CA ASP A 379 -3.73 10.22 -14.65
C ASP A 379 -3.82 9.30 -13.43
N PHE A 380 -5.04 8.91 -13.06
CA PHE A 380 -5.31 7.88 -12.06
C PHE A 380 -4.53 6.60 -12.39
N TRP A 381 -4.55 6.15 -13.65
CA TRP A 381 -3.89 4.91 -14.05
C TRP A 381 -2.36 5.04 -14.05
N VAL A 382 -1.82 6.22 -14.30
CA VAL A 382 -0.37 6.49 -14.18
C VAL A 382 0.05 6.36 -12.72
N ALA A 383 -0.62 7.08 -11.82
CA ALA A 383 -0.30 7.07 -10.38
C ALA A 383 -0.60 5.72 -9.73
N TYR A 384 -1.62 4.99 -10.20
CA TYR A 384 -1.96 3.66 -9.72
C TYR A 384 -0.91 2.62 -10.16
N ALA A 385 -0.61 2.53 -11.46
CA ALA A 385 0.34 1.55 -11.97
C ALA A 385 1.74 1.74 -11.39
N ALA A 386 2.20 3.00 -11.26
CA ALA A 386 3.52 3.32 -10.70
C ALA A 386 3.71 2.76 -9.28
N ARG A 387 2.63 2.61 -8.51
CA ARG A 387 2.66 2.13 -7.12
C ARG A 387 2.32 0.65 -6.96
N LYS A 388 1.96 -0.06 -8.04
CA LYS A 388 1.37 -1.41 -7.95
C LYS A 388 2.03 -2.36 -8.93
N SER A 389 3.14 -2.97 -8.53
CA SER A 389 3.92 -3.85 -9.41
C SER A 389 3.10 -5.01 -10.01
N TRP A 390 2.24 -5.66 -9.23
CA TRP A 390 1.46 -6.81 -9.72
C TRP A 390 0.24 -6.44 -10.59
N ALA A 391 -0.20 -5.18 -10.52
CA ALA A 391 -1.24 -4.63 -11.41
C ALA A 391 -0.65 -4.01 -12.69
N PHE A 392 0.66 -3.75 -12.69
CA PHE A 392 1.36 -2.92 -13.67
C PHE A 392 1.10 -3.38 -15.11
N ASP A 393 1.31 -4.65 -15.44
CA ASP A 393 1.20 -5.13 -16.82
C ASP A 393 -0.21 -4.98 -17.40
N GLY A 394 -1.23 -5.30 -16.58
CA GLY A 394 -2.63 -5.17 -16.99
C GLY A 394 -2.97 -3.72 -17.33
N ILE A 395 -2.51 -2.78 -16.51
CA ILE A 395 -2.80 -1.35 -16.68
C ILE A 395 -1.92 -0.73 -17.78
N PHE A 396 -0.65 -1.12 -17.85
CA PHE A 396 0.29 -0.60 -18.85
C PHE A 396 -0.21 -0.89 -20.26
N TRP A 397 -0.49 -2.16 -20.56
CA TRP A 397 -0.92 -2.55 -21.90
C TRP A 397 -2.35 -2.12 -22.25
N ARG A 398 -3.21 -1.89 -21.24
CA ARG A 398 -4.57 -1.39 -21.46
C ARG A 398 -4.59 0.11 -21.73
N THR A 399 -3.85 0.89 -20.95
CA THR A 399 -4.01 2.34 -20.88
C THR A 399 -2.72 3.09 -21.18
N LEU A 400 -1.62 2.74 -20.49
CA LEU A 400 -0.41 3.58 -20.48
C LEU A 400 0.40 3.50 -21.77
N ASP A 401 0.46 2.33 -22.42
CA ASP A 401 1.17 2.14 -23.68
C ASP A 401 0.65 3.09 -24.75
N ARG A 402 -0.67 3.08 -24.99
CA ARG A 402 -1.32 3.98 -25.95
C ARG A 402 -1.15 5.45 -25.56
N ARG A 403 -1.30 5.77 -24.27
CA ARG A 403 -1.14 7.13 -23.75
C ARG A 403 0.26 7.69 -24.01
N PHE A 404 1.30 6.90 -23.77
CA PHE A 404 2.68 7.38 -23.91
C PHE A 404 3.24 7.21 -25.32
N PHE A 405 2.82 6.18 -26.06
CA PHE A 405 3.48 5.80 -27.31
C PHE A 405 2.53 5.71 -28.52
N GLY A 406 1.26 6.05 -28.35
CA GLY A 406 0.25 6.05 -29.41
C GLY A 406 -0.25 4.65 -29.78
N ASP A 407 -1.15 4.55 -30.75
CA ASP A 407 -1.67 3.24 -31.18
C ASP A 407 -0.61 2.40 -31.89
N ASP A 408 -0.61 1.08 -31.64
CA ASP A 408 0.26 0.12 -32.31
C ASP A 408 -0.56 -1.00 -32.97
N LYS A 409 -0.23 -1.33 -34.23
CA LYS A 409 -0.87 -2.40 -35.00
C LYS A 409 0.00 -3.67 -35.10
N GLY A 410 1.26 -3.62 -34.69
CA GLY A 410 2.22 -4.73 -34.82
C GLY A 410 2.44 -5.55 -33.54
N GLY A 411 1.71 -5.25 -32.46
CA GLY A 411 1.82 -5.95 -31.17
C GLY A 411 2.99 -5.47 -30.32
N PHE A 412 3.20 -6.10 -29.16
CA PHE A 412 4.12 -5.58 -28.13
C PHE A 412 5.60 -5.52 -28.56
N MET A 413 6.03 -6.35 -29.51
CA MET A 413 7.42 -6.40 -29.98
C MET A 413 7.83 -5.16 -30.78
N GLU A 414 6.89 -4.42 -31.36
CA GLU A 414 7.20 -3.17 -32.06
C GLU A 414 7.78 -2.10 -31.11
N ARG A 415 7.36 -2.13 -29.84
CA ARG A 415 7.89 -1.26 -28.78
C ARG A 415 9.37 -1.49 -28.50
N LEU A 416 9.95 -2.61 -28.93
CA LEU A 416 11.41 -2.85 -28.85
C LEU A 416 12.20 -1.74 -29.56
N LYS A 417 11.63 -1.10 -30.60
CA LYS A 417 12.27 0.03 -31.32
C LYS A 417 12.41 1.29 -30.47
N LEU A 418 11.73 1.37 -29.33
CA LEU A 418 11.81 2.49 -28.39
C LEU A 418 12.95 2.34 -27.37
N LEU A 419 13.46 1.11 -27.21
CA LEU A 419 14.53 0.78 -26.27
C LEU A 419 15.90 1.15 -26.87
N SER A 420 16.91 1.36 -26.02
CA SER A 420 18.28 1.52 -26.48
C SER A 420 18.82 0.22 -27.10
N PRO A 421 19.86 0.27 -27.95
CA PRO A 421 20.50 -0.94 -28.47
C PRO A 421 20.95 -1.91 -27.37
N GLU A 422 21.44 -1.39 -26.25
CA GLU A 422 21.91 -2.18 -25.10
C GLU A 422 20.75 -2.88 -24.40
N GLN A 423 19.64 -2.17 -24.18
CA GLN A 423 18.41 -2.73 -23.62
C GLN A 423 17.84 -3.83 -24.52
N ALA A 424 17.76 -3.58 -25.83
CA ALA A 424 17.25 -4.56 -26.78
C ALA A 424 18.15 -5.81 -26.84
N ALA A 425 19.48 -5.63 -26.81
CA ALA A 425 20.44 -6.73 -26.82
C ALA A 425 20.41 -7.58 -25.54
N ALA A 426 20.11 -6.98 -24.37
CA ALA A 426 20.06 -7.68 -23.10
C ALA A 426 18.80 -8.55 -22.89
N MET A 427 17.72 -8.27 -23.65
CA MET A 427 16.40 -8.88 -23.42
C MET A 427 16.41 -10.41 -23.50
N GLU A 428 17.04 -11.00 -24.51
CA GLU A 428 17.00 -12.46 -24.70
C GLU A 428 17.77 -13.21 -23.61
N GLY A 429 18.94 -12.69 -23.18
CA GLY A 429 19.66 -13.25 -22.04
C GLY A 429 18.86 -13.14 -20.74
N PHE A 430 18.12 -12.04 -20.56
CA PHE A 430 17.20 -11.89 -19.43
C PHE A 430 16.07 -12.93 -19.49
N VAL A 431 15.47 -13.15 -20.66
CA VAL A 431 14.39 -14.14 -20.86
C VAL A 431 14.88 -15.55 -20.55
N GLU A 432 16.04 -15.94 -21.06
CA GLU A 432 16.66 -17.24 -20.78
C GLU A 432 16.87 -17.47 -19.28
N ARG A 433 17.39 -16.45 -18.58
CA ARG A 433 17.53 -16.49 -17.11
C ARG A 433 16.19 -16.69 -16.42
N LYS A 434 15.17 -15.86 -16.71
CA LYS A 434 13.87 -15.96 -16.03
C LYS A 434 13.18 -17.31 -16.28
N LEU A 435 13.33 -17.88 -17.47
CA LEU A 435 12.77 -19.21 -17.78
C LEU A 435 13.48 -20.31 -17.00
N LYS A 436 14.80 -20.20 -16.80
CA LYS A 436 15.57 -21.11 -15.96
C LYS A 436 15.15 -20.99 -14.49
N GLU A 437 15.05 -19.78 -13.94
CA GLU A 437 14.62 -19.56 -12.56
C GLU A 437 13.22 -20.13 -12.29
N LYS A 438 12.29 -19.91 -13.23
CA LYS A 438 10.95 -20.51 -13.20
C LYS A 438 10.98 -22.05 -13.12
N GLN A 439 11.95 -22.70 -13.78
CA GLN A 439 12.10 -24.16 -13.74
C GLN A 439 12.73 -24.64 -12.44
N GLU A 440 13.68 -23.88 -11.90
CA GLU A 440 14.36 -24.20 -10.65
C GLU A 440 13.43 -24.11 -9.43
N CYS A 441 12.49 -23.16 -9.44
CA CYS A 441 11.53 -22.93 -8.36
C CYS A 441 12.21 -22.75 -6.99
N THR A 442 13.24 -21.89 -6.94
CA THR A 442 14.07 -21.65 -5.75
C THR A 442 14.04 -20.20 -5.31
N LEU A 443 14.28 -19.97 -4.02
CA LEU A 443 14.56 -18.64 -3.46
C LEU A 443 16.07 -18.45 -3.25
N ILE A 444 16.49 -17.19 -3.15
CA ILE A 444 17.85 -16.80 -2.75
C ILE A 444 17.79 -16.15 -1.38
N ASP A 445 18.65 -16.58 -0.46
CA ASP A 445 18.89 -15.83 0.78
C ASP A 445 19.98 -14.78 0.56
N TRP A 446 19.55 -13.57 0.18
CA TRP A 446 20.43 -12.44 -0.14
C TRP A 446 21.28 -11.94 1.04
N TYR A 447 21.03 -12.44 2.25
CA TYR A 447 21.75 -12.09 3.47
C TYR A 447 22.58 -13.25 4.03
N GLY A 448 22.57 -14.40 3.34
CA GLY A 448 23.39 -15.56 3.66
C GLY A 448 24.67 -15.63 2.83
N GLU A 449 25.57 -16.55 3.19
CA GLU A 449 26.87 -16.74 2.53
C GLU A 449 26.75 -17.10 1.03
N GLU A 450 25.62 -17.70 0.61
CA GLU A 450 25.39 -18.11 -0.78
C GLU A 450 25.22 -16.94 -1.76
N ALA A 451 24.83 -15.75 -1.26
CA ALA A 451 24.56 -14.56 -2.07
C ALA A 451 25.81 -14.01 -2.76
N GLU A 452 27.01 -14.22 -2.19
CA GLU A 452 28.29 -13.73 -2.75
C GLU A 452 28.59 -14.33 -4.14
N SER A 453 27.94 -15.44 -4.49
CA SER A 453 28.13 -16.15 -5.76
C SER A 453 27.10 -15.79 -6.85
N MET A 454 26.04 -15.03 -6.52
CA MET A 454 24.97 -14.68 -7.44
C MET A 454 24.96 -13.17 -7.71
N PRO A 455 25.40 -12.71 -8.89
CA PRO A 455 25.43 -11.28 -9.15
C PRO A 455 24.02 -10.69 -9.16
N PRO A 456 23.83 -9.47 -8.60
CA PRO A 456 22.59 -8.73 -8.74
C PRO A 456 22.29 -8.47 -10.22
N SER A 457 21.05 -8.10 -10.50
CA SER A 457 20.56 -7.99 -11.86
C SER A 457 20.99 -6.71 -12.56
N ASN A 458 21.78 -6.85 -13.62
CA ASN A 458 22.18 -5.78 -14.53
C ASN A 458 21.03 -5.19 -15.38
N ILE A 459 19.74 -5.47 -15.10
CA ILE A 459 18.63 -4.89 -15.88
C ILE A 459 18.51 -3.37 -15.68
N LEU A 460 18.97 -2.87 -14.53
CA LEU A 460 19.04 -1.44 -14.26
C LEU A 460 20.23 -0.79 -14.99
N ASP A 461 21.36 -1.50 -15.10
CA ASP A 461 22.61 -1.02 -15.70
C ASP A 461 22.58 -0.84 -17.23
N VAL A 462 21.63 -1.51 -17.90
CA VAL A 462 21.31 -1.21 -19.30
C VAL A 462 20.26 -0.10 -19.35
N GLY A 463 20.66 1.15 -19.13
CA GLY A 463 19.74 2.30 -19.18
C GLY A 463 20.39 3.61 -18.80
#